data_AF-A0AAD3MA35-F1
#
_entry.id   AF-A0AAD3MA35-F1
#
_cell.length_a   1.000
_cell.length_b   1.000
_cell.length_c   1.000
_cell.angle_alpha   90.00
_cell.angle_beta   90.00
_cell.angle_gamma   90.00
#
_symmetry.space_group_name_H-M   'P 1'
#
loop_
_entity.id
_entity.type
_entity.pdbx_description
1 polymer ?
#
loop_
_entity_poly.entity_id
_entity_poly.type
_entity_poly.pdbx_seq_one_letter_code
_entity_poly.pdbx_strand_id
1 'polypeptide(L)'
;MKIVTWNINGIRTFRGGIKQALDSLDADIICVQETKVTRDLLDERTAIVDGYNSYFSYSRGRSGYSGVATYCKDSATPFAAEEGLTGLLTNHEGAVGCYGDHTEFSNEELQLLDNEGRAVITQHRIMCQDKVQTVTVINVYCPRADPEKPERKQFKLHFYKLLQGRAEAILKDGSHVIVLGDVNTSHRQIDHCDPSDNDDFGENPGRKWLNSFLHSGKPEQDRDEEEPDGESVHGGKFVDTFRYFHPTRTNAFTCWSTLTGARQTNYGTRIDYIFADCQLAEEQFVAADIMPEVEGSDHCPVWGQLSCPLLPSSKPPPLCTRYLPEFAGKQQKLSRFLVKVDQKSLQSEQRDALPGSQEEEERRENVNPCGAGNVSDRRHSSVCLLLEREV
;
A
#
# COMPACT_ATOMS: atom_id res chain seq x y z
N MET A 1 -0.49 -5.63 -17.18
CA MET A 1 -0.59 -5.78 -15.71
C MET A 1 -1.00 -4.45 -15.09
N LYS A 2 -1.93 -4.44 -14.13
CA LYS A 2 -2.27 -3.26 -13.32
C LYS A 2 -1.86 -3.47 -11.86
N ILE A 3 -1.18 -2.48 -11.30
CA ILE A 3 -0.76 -2.46 -9.89
C ILE A 3 -1.35 -1.25 -9.18
N VAL A 4 -1.78 -1.44 -7.93
CA VAL A 4 -2.37 -0.40 -7.08
C VAL A 4 -1.66 -0.39 -5.73
N THR A 5 -1.43 0.80 -5.19
CA THR A 5 -1.02 1.00 -3.80
C THR A 5 -2.02 1.87 -3.05
N TRP A 6 -2.27 1.57 -1.78
CA TRP A 6 -3.16 2.36 -0.95
C TRP A 6 -2.84 2.24 0.55
N ASN A 7 -2.54 3.36 1.21
CA ASN A 7 -2.61 3.41 2.66
C ASN A 7 -4.10 3.38 3.09
N ILE A 8 -4.51 2.31 3.75
CA ILE A 8 -5.93 2.05 4.07
C ILE A 8 -6.34 2.50 5.47
N ASN A 9 -5.40 3.02 6.27
CA ASN A 9 -5.64 3.51 7.63
C ASN A 9 -6.41 2.49 8.51
N GLY A 10 -6.07 1.21 8.37
CA GLY A 10 -6.65 0.09 9.09
C GLY A 10 -7.65 -0.71 8.26
N ILE A 11 -7.40 -2.01 8.11
CA ILE A 11 -8.20 -2.88 7.23
C ILE A 11 -9.67 -3.05 7.64
N ARG A 12 -10.00 -2.71 8.88
CA ARG A 12 -11.36 -2.78 9.44
C ARG A 12 -12.23 -1.58 9.03
N THR A 13 -11.68 -0.57 8.36
CA THR A 13 -12.45 0.58 7.84
C THR A 13 -13.38 0.17 6.70
N PHE A 14 -13.08 -0.91 5.98
CA PHE A 14 -13.90 -1.45 4.90
C PHE A 14 -15.19 -2.11 5.42
N ARG A 15 -16.27 -1.33 5.48
CA ARG A 15 -17.61 -1.84 5.88
C ARG A 15 -18.12 -2.98 4.99
N GLY A 16 -17.77 -2.95 3.70
CA GLY A 16 -18.07 -3.99 2.71
C GLY A 16 -17.19 -5.23 2.78
N GLY A 17 -16.18 -5.22 3.65
CA GLY A 17 -15.12 -6.23 3.73
C GLY A 17 -14.03 -6.03 2.68
N ILE A 18 -12.86 -6.62 2.95
CA ILE A 18 -11.67 -6.43 2.11
C ILE A 18 -11.88 -6.91 0.67
N LYS A 19 -12.65 -7.99 0.44
CA LYS A 19 -12.88 -8.51 -0.91
C LYS A 19 -13.53 -7.49 -1.82
N GLN A 20 -14.58 -6.81 -1.35
CA GLN A 20 -15.27 -5.80 -2.14
C GLN A 20 -14.34 -4.64 -2.49
N ALA A 21 -13.50 -4.21 -1.54
CA ALA A 21 -12.51 -3.18 -1.79
C ALA A 21 -11.51 -3.61 -2.86
N LEU A 22 -10.92 -4.82 -2.74
CA LEU A 22 -9.96 -5.36 -3.71
C LEU A 22 -10.57 -5.53 -5.10
N ASP A 23 -11.78 -6.08 -5.20
CA ASP A 23 -12.48 -6.25 -6.48
C ASP A 23 -12.73 -4.89 -7.15
N SER A 24 -13.10 -3.86 -6.37
CA SER A 24 -13.41 -2.52 -6.88
C SER A 24 -12.20 -1.76 -7.45
N LEU A 25 -10.99 -2.09 -7.00
CA LEU A 25 -9.75 -1.46 -7.51
C LEU A 25 -9.35 -2.01 -8.89
N ASP A 26 -9.90 -3.17 -9.27
CA ASP A 26 -9.64 -3.87 -10.53
C ASP A 26 -8.16 -3.86 -10.92
N ALA A 27 -7.33 -4.52 -10.11
CA ALA A 27 -5.89 -4.61 -10.32
C ALA A 27 -5.39 -6.04 -10.09
N ASP A 28 -4.27 -6.37 -10.71
CA ASP A 28 -3.62 -7.69 -10.61
C ASP A 28 -2.87 -7.83 -9.29
N ILE A 29 -2.19 -6.76 -8.86
CA ILE A 29 -1.44 -6.67 -7.62
C ILE A 29 -1.92 -5.43 -6.87
N ILE A 30 -2.35 -5.61 -5.62
CA ILE A 30 -2.84 -4.55 -4.75
C ILE A 30 -2.02 -4.57 -3.46
N CYS A 31 -1.32 -3.48 -3.21
CA CYS A 31 -0.49 -3.29 -2.04
C CYS A 31 -1.17 -2.32 -1.09
N VAL A 32 -1.40 -2.75 0.14
CA VAL A 32 -2.01 -1.92 1.17
C VAL A 32 -1.02 -1.65 2.31
N GLN A 33 -1.06 -0.43 2.82
CA GLN A 33 -0.27 0.03 3.96
C GLN A 33 -1.16 0.35 5.15
N GLU A 34 -0.56 0.37 6.33
CA GLU A 34 -1.23 0.66 7.60
C GLU A 34 -2.44 -0.26 7.84
N THR A 35 -2.25 -1.57 7.64
CA THR A 35 -3.33 -2.55 7.85
C THR A 35 -3.88 -2.56 9.28
N LYS A 36 -3.08 -2.11 10.26
CA LYS A 36 -3.38 -2.10 11.71
C LYS A 36 -3.80 -3.47 12.25
N VAL A 37 -3.31 -4.53 11.62
CA VAL A 37 -3.56 -5.91 12.03
C VAL A 37 -2.27 -6.57 12.44
N THR A 38 -2.31 -7.24 13.59
CA THR A 38 -1.29 -8.17 14.03
C THR A 38 -1.73 -9.61 13.74
N ARG A 39 -0.77 -10.53 13.68
CA ARG A 39 -1.02 -11.92 13.30
C ARG A 39 -2.10 -12.61 14.14
N ASP A 40 -2.16 -12.31 15.43
CA ASP A 40 -3.15 -12.84 16.38
C ASP A 40 -4.58 -12.31 16.15
N LEU A 41 -4.70 -11.13 15.52
CA LEU A 41 -5.98 -10.47 15.22
C LEU A 41 -6.41 -10.61 13.76
N LEU A 42 -5.60 -11.24 12.93
CA LEU A 42 -5.91 -11.48 11.52
C LEU A 42 -7.01 -12.55 11.44
N ASP A 43 -8.13 -12.20 10.81
CA ASP A 43 -9.19 -13.14 10.54
C ASP A 43 -9.01 -13.83 9.17
N GLU A 44 -9.60 -15.02 9.04
CA GLU A 44 -9.49 -15.85 7.83
C GLU A 44 -10.04 -15.17 6.57
N ARG A 45 -11.06 -14.32 6.68
CA ARG A 45 -11.68 -13.65 5.51
C ARG A 45 -10.80 -12.51 4.99
N THR A 46 -10.01 -11.92 5.89
CA THR A 46 -9.01 -10.91 5.55
C THR A 46 -7.73 -11.55 5.01
N ALA A 47 -7.30 -12.66 5.61
CA ALA A 47 -6.14 -13.41 5.17
C ALA A 47 -6.36 -14.10 3.81
N ILE A 48 -7.43 -14.90 3.70
CA ILE A 48 -7.71 -15.78 2.56
C ILE A 48 -8.91 -15.21 1.81
N VAL A 49 -8.63 -14.31 0.87
CA VAL A 49 -9.63 -13.68 0.02
C VAL A 49 -9.80 -14.49 -1.27
N ASP A 50 -11.04 -14.86 -1.61
CA ASP A 50 -11.34 -15.62 -2.82
C ASP A 50 -10.87 -14.88 -4.08
N GLY A 51 -10.10 -15.58 -4.93
CA GLY A 51 -9.44 -15.04 -6.13
C GLY A 51 -8.09 -14.36 -5.89
N TYR A 52 -7.62 -14.27 -4.63
CA TYR A 52 -6.37 -13.62 -4.27
C TYR A 52 -5.48 -14.49 -3.37
N ASN A 53 -4.17 -14.37 -3.55
CA ASN A 53 -3.14 -14.81 -2.61
C ASN A 53 -2.56 -13.58 -1.91
N SER A 54 -2.39 -13.63 -0.59
CA SER A 54 -1.94 -12.47 0.19
C SER A 54 -0.67 -12.74 1.00
N TYR A 55 0.12 -11.69 1.18
CA TYR A 55 1.43 -11.70 1.83
C TYR A 55 1.49 -10.52 2.79
N PHE A 56 1.76 -10.77 4.06
CA PHE A 56 1.66 -9.77 5.11
C PHE A 56 2.99 -9.59 5.84
N SER A 57 3.24 -8.36 6.27
CA SER A 57 4.20 -8.05 7.32
C SER A 57 3.47 -7.42 8.50
N TYR A 58 3.77 -7.91 9.71
CA TYR A 58 3.05 -7.52 10.92
C TYR A 58 3.97 -6.73 11.87
N SER A 59 3.41 -5.72 12.55
CA SER A 59 4.12 -5.08 13.65
C SER A 59 4.32 -6.06 14.80
N ARG A 60 5.56 -6.15 15.28
CA ARG A 60 5.98 -6.90 16.46
C ARG A 60 6.09 -5.92 17.62
N GLY A 61 5.29 -6.12 18.65
CA GLY A 61 5.34 -5.33 19.89
C GLY A 61 4.31 -4.22 20.03
N ARG A 62 3.54 -3.89 18.97
CA ARG A 62 2.42 -2.95 19.09
C ARG A 62 1.19 -3.42 18.30
N SER A 63 0.15 -3.81 19.02
CA SER A 63 -1.14 -4.17 18.40
C SER A 63 -1.83 -2.95 17.80
N GLY A 64 -2.53 -3.12 16.68
CA GLY A 64 -3.25 -2.05 16.01
C GLY A 64 -2.37 -0.99 15.32
N TYR A 65 -1.09 -1.29 15.08
CA TYR A 65 -0.11 -0.34 14.55
C TYR A 65 0.53 -0.86 13.26
N SER A 66 0.75 0.05 12.29
CA SER A 66 1.50 -0.23 11.06
C SER A 66 0.93 -1.46 10.31
N GLY A 67 1.81 -2.28 9.73
CA GLY A 67 1.46 -3.48 8.98
C GLY A 67 1.23 -3.19 7.51
N VAL A 68 1.79 -4.03 6.63
CA VAL A 68 1.59 -3.94 5.18
C VAL A 68 1.12 -5.30 4.65
N ALA A 69 0.34 -5.28 3.58
CA ALA A 69 -0.09 -6.49 2.89
C ALA A 69 -0.09 -6.30 1.37
N THR A 70 0.33 -7.33 0.65
CA THR A 70 0.22 -7.40 -0.80
C THR A 70 -0.74 -8.52 -1.16
N TYR A 71 -1.79 -8.17 -1.91
CA TYR A 71 -2.76 -9.09 -2.49
C TYR A 71 -2.50 -9.24 -3.97
N CYS A 72 -2.35 -10.47 -4.44
CA CYS A 72 -2.15 -10.80 -5.84
C CYS A 72 -3.33 -11.64 -6.32
N LYS A 73 -3.94 -11.30 -7.45
CA LYS A 73 -4.88 -12.21 -8.12
C LYS A 73 -4.18 -13.55 -8.40
N ASP A 74 -4.92 -14.63 -8.59
CA ASP A 74 -4.33 -15.93 -8.96
C ASP A 74 -3.47 -15.83 -10.24
N SER A 75 -3.85 -14.97 -11.19
CA SER A 75 -3.08 -14.63 -12.41
C SER A 75 -1.77 -13.89 -12.16
N ALA A 76 -1.57 -13.39 -10.94
CA ALA A 76 -0.42 -12.62 -10.49
C ALA A 76 0.34 -13.32 -9.35
N THR A 77 0.18 -14.64 -9.20
CA THR A 77 0.81 -15.37 -8.10
C THR A 77 2.34 -15.24 -8.18
N PRO A 78 3.01 -14.65 -7.18
CA PRO A 78 4.47 -14.51 -7.17
C PRO A 78 5.14 -15.88 -7.02
N PHE A 79 6.40 -15.98 -7.43
CA PHE A 79 7.21 -17.19 -7.22
C PHE A 79 8.08 -17.11 -5.95
N ALA A 80 8.31 -15.91 -5.41
CA ALA A 80 9.00 -15.69 -4.14
C ALA A 80 8.36 -14.49 -3.41
N ALA A 81 8.40 -14.51 -2.08
CA ALA A 81 7.91 -13.42 -1.24
C ALA A 81 8.66 -13.39 0.09
N GLU A 82 8.85 -12.19 0.65
CA GLU A 82 9.67 -11.99 1.83
C GLU A 82 9.14 -10.88 2.73
N GLU A 83 9.27 -11.05 4.05
CA GLU A 83 8.91 -10.04 5.05
C GLU A 83 10.14 -9.19 5.42
N GLY A 84 9.97 -7.86 5.47
CA GLY A 84 11.03 -6.94 5.84
C GLY A 84 12.02 -6.63 4.72
N LEU A 85 13.00 -5.81 5.03
CA LEU A 85 14.06 -5.36 4.12
C LEU A 85 15.41 -6.03 4.43
N THR A 86 15.61 -6.58 5.63
CA THR A 86 16.93 -7.04 6.09
C THR A 86 17.17 -8.53 5.89
N GLY A 87 16.11 -9.32 5.77
CA GLY A 87 16.16 -10.78 5.77
C GLY A 87 16.15 -11.44 7.15
N LEU A 88 16.21 -10.66 8.23
CA LEU A 88 16.24 -11.19 9.61
C LEU A 88 14.92 -11.84 10.04
N LEU A 89 13.81 -11.47 9.41
CA LEU A 89 12.49 -12.04 9.70
C LEU A 89 12.21 -13.33 8.93
N THR A 90 13.03 -13.64 7.93
CA THR A 90 12.78 -14.73 6.99
C THR A 90 13.38 -16.03 7.50
N ASN A 91 12.54 -17.07 7.63
CA ASN A 91 12.94 -18.38 8.13
C ASN A 91 12.51 -19.54 7.20
N HIS A 92 12.17 -19.24 5.95
CA HIS A 92 11.67 -20.21 4.99
C HIS A 92 12.46 -20.17 3.68
N GLU A 93 12.39 -21.27 2.92
CA GLU A 93 12.86 -21.30 1.53
C GLU A 93 11.95 -20.42 0.64
N GLY A 94 12.48 -19.86 -0.45
CA GLY A 94 11.72 -18.95 -1.33
C GLY A 94 11.68 -17.48 -0.87
N ALA A 95 12.64 -17.08 -0.04
CA ALA A 95 13.00 -15.69 0.22
C ALA A 95 13.49 -15.00 -1.07
N VAL A 96 13.43 -13.67 -1.11
CA VAL A 96 13.89 -12.87 -2.25
C VAL A 96 15.40 -12.68 -2.23
N GLY A 97 16.01 -12.48 -1.05
CA GLY A 97 17.45 -12.27 -0.94
C GLY A 97 17.93 -10.94 -1.53
N CYS A 98 19.19 -10.85 -1.95
CA CYS A 98 19.80 -9.62 -2.45
C CYS A 98 19.76 -8.48 -1.42
N TYR A 99 20.26 -8.74 -0.21
CA TYR A 99 20.14 -7.84 0.94
C TYR A 99 20.92 -6.52 0.78
N GLY A 100 22.00 -6.52 -0.01
CA GLY A 100 22.90 -5.38 -0.13
C GLY A 100 23.95 -5.34 0.99
N ASP A 101 24.58 -4.18 1.17
CA ASP A 101 25.56 -3.95 2.22
C ASP A 101 24.88 -3.33 3.45
N HIS A 102 25.04 -3.97 4.61
CA HIS A 102 24.51 -3.52 5.90
C HIS A 102 25.61 -3.13 6.91
N THR A 103 26.87 -3.00 6.48
CA THR A 103 28.02 -2.79 7.38
C THR A 103 27.90 -1.56 8.29
N GLU A 104 27.10 -0.57 7.92
CA GLU A 104 26.86 0.65 8.69
C GLU A 104 25.77 0.50 9.76
N PHE A 105 25.05 -0.62 9.78
CA PHE A 105 23.97 -0.88 10.75
C PHE A 105 24.39 -1.95 11.76
N SER A 106 23.96 -1.80 13.01
CA SER A 106 24.08 -2.89 13.98
C SER A 106 22.97 -3.94 13.75
N ASN A 107 23.17 -5.16 14.24
CA ASN A 107 22.15 -6.21 14.13
C ASN A 107 20.86 -5.82 14.87
N GLU A 108 20.99 -5.18 16.03
CA GLU A 108 19.85 -4.69 16.82
C GLU A 108 19.06 -3.62 16.04
N GLU A 109 19.77 -2.74 15.33
CA GLU A 109 19.16 -1.70 14.50
C GLU A 109 18.39 -2.28 13.31
N LEU A 110 19.00 -3.23 12.59
CA LEU A 110 18.35 -3.95 11.49
C LEU A 110 17.06 -4.65 11.97
N GLN A 111 17.13 -5.32 13.13
CA GLN A 111 15.97 -5.96 13.74
C GLN A 111 14.87 -4.95 14.08
N LEU A 112 15.23 -3.78 14.63
CA LEU A 112 14.27 -2.72 14.95
C LEU A 112 13.59 -2.15 13.70
N LEU A 113 14.33 -1.94 12.61
CA LEU A 113 13.81 -1.41 11.35
C LEU A 113 12.75 -2.32 10.73
N ASP A 114 12.93 -3.65 10.82
CA ASP A 114 11.99 -4.63 10.27
C ASP A 114 10.83 -4.97 11.22
N ASN A 115 11.02 -4.83 12.53
CA ASN A 115 10.01 -5.23 13.53
C ASN A 115 8.70 -4.42 13.47
N GLU A 116 8.66 -3.27 12.82
CA GLU A 116 7.45 -2.45 12.74
C GLU A 116 6.46 -2.89 11.64
N GLY A 117 6.74 -3.96 10.89
CA GLY A 117 5.81 -4.50 9.90
C GLY A 117 5.63 -3.58 8.69
N ARG A 118 6.73 -2.97 8.22
CA ARG A 118 6.72 -1.85 7.28
C ARG A 118 7.05 -2.21 5.84
N ALA A 119 7.47 -3.44 5.58
CA ALA A 119 7.84 -3.87 4.24
C ALA A 119 7.44 -5.32 4.00
N VAL A 120 6.89 -5.57 2.81
CA VAL A 120 6.69 -6.93 2.28
C VAL A 120 7.06 -6.91 0.80
N ILE A 121 7.83 -7.91 0.38
CA ILE A 121 8.39 -8.02 -0.96
C ILE A 121 7.75 -9.22 -1.67
N THR A 122 7.41 -9.06 -2.95
CA THR A 122 6.93 -10.16 -3.80
C THR A 122 7.65 -10.13 -5.14
N GLN A 123 8.03 -11.30 -5.67
CA GLN A 123 8.69 -11.43 -6.97
C GLN A 123 7.81 -12.15 -7.97
N HIS A 124 7.70 -11.55 -9.14
CA HIS A 124 6.81 -11.95 -10.22
C HIS A 124 7.60 -12.16 -11.49
N ARG A 125 7.11 -13.05 -12.36
CA ARG A 125 7.62 -13.19 -13.72
C ARG A 125 6.73 -12.39 -14.65
N ILE A 126 7.35 -11.63 -15.53
CA ILE A 126 6.69 -10.89 -16.60
C ILE A 126 7.28 -11.31 -17.95
N MET A 127 6.49 -11.22 -19.00
CA MET A 127 6.96 -11.41 -20.37
C MET A 127 7.19 -10.05 -21.02
N CYS A 128 8.45 -9.71 -21.32
CA CYS A 128 8.81 -8.48 -22.03
C CYS A 128 9.51 -8.86 -23.33
N GLN A 129 8.94 -8.48 -24.48
CA GLN A 129 9.55 -8.75 -25.81
C GLN A 129 10.03 -10.20 -25.97
N ASP A 130 9.16 -11.18 -25.68
CA ASP A 130 9.43 -12.62 -25.72
C ASP A 130 10.52 -13.14 -24.76
N LYS A 131 10.94 -12.33 -23.79
CA LYS A 131 11.84 -12.73 -22.71
C LYS A 131 11.11 -12.72 -21.37
N VAL A 132 11.29 -13.81 -20.62
CA VAL A 132 10.86 -13.86 -19.22
C VAL A 132 11.83 -13.05 -18.39
N GLN A 133 11.32 -12.05 -17.70
CA GLN A 133 12.05 -11.21 -16.76
C GLN A 133 11.43 -11.30 -15.37
N THR A 134 12.20 -10.93 -14.36
CA THR A 134 11.73 -10.82 -12.98
C THR A 134 11.39 -9.36 -12.69
N VAL A 135 10.24 -9.13 -12.05
CA VAL A 135 9.91 -7.86 -11.42
C VAL A 135 9.68 -8.09 -9.94
N THR A 136 10.37 -7.31 -9.12
CA THR A 136 10.25 -7.32 -7.66
C THR A 136 9.42 -6.13 -7.22
N VAL A 137 8.34 -6.40 -6.49
CA VAL A 137 7.46 -5.38 -5.91
C VAL A 137 7.77 -5.27 -4.42
N ILE A 138 8.24 -4.10 -3.99
CA ILE A 138 8.53 -3.74 -2.59
C ILE A 138 7.41 -2.82 -2.10
N ASN A 139 6.48 -3.39 -1.33
CA ASN A 139 5.40 -2.65 -0.68
C ASN A 139 5.91 -2.09 0.65
N VAL A 140 5.92 -0.77 0.80
CA VAL A 140 6.45 -0.09 1.99
C VAL A 140 5.45 0.85 2.67
N TYR A 141 5.51 0.89 3.98
CA TYR A 141 4.92 1.94 4.81
C TYR A 141 6.05 2.64 5.57
N CYS A 142 6.59 3.70 4.99
CA CYS A 142 7.76 4.38 5.53
C CYS A 142 7.42 5.05 6.88
N PRO A 143 8.37 5.09 7.83
CA PRO A 143 8.14 5.75 9.11
C PRO A 143 7.87 7.23 8.93
N ARG A 144 6.97 7.76 9.75
CA ARG A 144 6.78 9.20 9.91
C ARG A 144 7.73 9.74 10.97
N ALA A 145 8.25 10.95 10.74
CA ALA A 145 8.98 11.70 11.75
C ALA A 145 7.98 12.32 12.74
N ASP A 146 8.25 12.20 14.03
CA ASP A 146 7.42 12.74 15.10
C ASP A 146 8.23 13.83 15.82
N PRO A 147 7.80 15.10 15.78
CA PRO A 147 8.54 16.18 16.42
C PRO A 147 8.60 16.11 17.94
N GLU A 148 7.71 15.35 18.58
CA GLU A 148 7.79 15.05 20.02
C GLU A 148 8.76 13.89 20.31
N LYS A 149 9.20 13.16 19.28
CA LYS A 149 10.08 11.99 19.36
C LYS A 149 11.19 12.05 18.30
N PRO A 150 12.26 12.84 18.54
CA PRO A 150 13.34 13.06 17.58
C PRO A 150 13.97 11.77 17.03
N GLU A 151 13.99 10.68 17.81
CA GLU A 151 14.48 9.37 17.39
C GLU A 151 13.71 8.81 16.18
N ARG A 152 12.43 9.18 15.99
CA ARG A 152 11.64 8.78 14.83
C ARG A 152 12.14 9.38 13.54
N LYS A 153 12.71 10.59 13.60
CA LYS A 153 13.37 11.21 12.43
C LYS A 153 14.59 10.39 12.01
N GLN A 154 15.42 9.98 12.96
CA GLN A 154 16.59 9.13 12.67
C GLN A 154 16.15 7.76 12.13
N PHE A 155 15.17 7.12 12.78
CA PHE A 155 14.61 5.85 12.34
C PHE A 155 14.08 5.92 10.90
N LYS A 156 13.37 7.00 10.53
CA LYS A 156 12.89 7.25 9.17
C LYS A 156 14.03 7.29 8.15
N LEU A 157 15.11 8.02 8.44
CA LEU A 157 16.25 8.16 7.51
C LEU A 157 17.03 6.86 7.36
N HIS A 158 17.20 6.10 8.45
CA HIS A 158 17.83 4.78 8.40
C HIS A 158 16.97 3.78 7.62
N PHE A 159 15.65 3.83 7.77
CA PHE A 159 14.72 3.04 6.96
C PHE A 159 14.83 3.37 5.47
N TYR A 160 14.93 4.66 5.11
CA TYR A 160 15.16 5.06 3.71
C TYR A 160 16.46 4.54 3.13
N LYS A 161 17.55 4.62 3.91
CA LYS A 161 18.85 4.10 3.49
C LYS A 161 18.81 2.59 3.27
N LEU A 162 18.18 1.85 4.18
CA LEU A 162 17.99 0.41 4.05
C LEU A 162 17.10 0.04 2.86
N LEU A 163 15.99 0.76 2.65
CA LEU A 163 15.09 0.59 1.51
C LEU A 163 15.84 0.78 0.19
N GLN A 164 16.60 1.86 0.07
CA GLN A 164 17.41 2.14 -1.10
C GLN A 164 18.45 1.04 -1.33
N GLY A 165 19.21 0.66 -0.30
CA GLY A 165 20.21 -0.41 -0.40
C GLY A 165 19.60 -1.74 -0.88
N ARG A 166 18.44 -2.12 -0.33
CA ARG A 166 17.75 -3.35 -0.72
C ARG A 166 17.23 -3.29 -2.16
N ALA A 167 16.56 -2.19 -2.53
CA ALA A 167 16.01 -2.00 -3.88
C ALA A 167 17.11 -2.00 -4.94
N GLU A 168 18.23 -1.32 -4.69
CA GLU A 168 19.35 -1.26 -5.62
C GLU A 168 20.12 -2.58 -5.72
N ALA A 169 20.23 -3.35 -4.63
CA ALA A 169 20.85 -4.68 -4.65
C ALA A 169 20.03 -5.66 -5.49
N ILE A 170 18.70 -5.64 -5.34
CA ILE A 170 17.78 -6.44 -6.17
C ILE A 170 17.87 -6.04 -7.65
N LEU A 171 17.92 -4.74 -7.93
CA LEU A 171 18.08 -4.23 -9.30
C LEU A 171 19.41 -4.68 -9.92
N LYS A 172 20.50 -4.63 -9.15
CA LYS A 172 21.84 -5.06 -9.57
C LYS A 172 21.90 -6.56 -9.88
N ASP A 173 21.08 -7.38 -9.23
CA ASP A 173 20.98 -8.83 -9.50
C ASP A 173 20.21 -9.15 -10.80
N GLY A 174 19.62 -8.14 -11.46
CA GLY A 174 18.97 -8.26 -12.76
C GLY A 174 17.44 -8.37 -12.72
N SER A 175 16.83 -8.14 -11.55
CA SER A 175 15.38 -7.95 -11.45
C SER A 175 15.01 -6.50 -11.74
N HIS A 176 13.93 -6.26 -12.49
CA HIS A 176 13.25 -4.97 -12.42
C HIS A 176 12.68 -4.76 -11.01
N VAL A 177 12.53 -3.51 -10.59
CA VAL A 177 12.11 -3.17 -9.23
C VAL A 177 11.05 -2.09 -9.25
N ILE A 178 9.94 -2.37 -8.58
CA ILE A 178 8.91 -1.40 -8.24
C ILE A 178 8.93 -1.20 -6.72
N VAL A 179 9.13 0.03 -6.28
CA VAL A 179 8.97 0.43 -4.87
C VAL A 179 7.72 1.27 -4.77
N LEU A 180 6.77 0.86 -3.93
CA LEU A 180 5.46 1.53 -3.86
C LEU A 180 4.92 1.56 -2.44
N GLY A 181 4.07 2.54 -2.17
CA GLY A 181 3.43 2.72 -0.88
C GLY A 181 3.47 4.15 -0.39
N ASP A 182 3.16 4.30 0.89
CA ASP A 182 3.24 5.58 1.60
C ASP A 182 4.69 5.81 2.02
N VAL A 183 5.34 6.74 1.33
CA VAL A 183 6.73 7.15 1.56
C VAL A 183 6.82 8.18 2.67
N ASN A 184 5.70 8.78 3.09
CA ASN A 184 5.64 9.80 4.14
C ASN A 184 6.52 11.04 3.88
N THR A 185 6.80 11.36 2.61
CA THR A 185 7.52 12.58 2.19
C THR A 185 7.01 13.04 0.83
N SER A 186 6.64 14.32 0.70
CA SER A 186 6.31 14.94 -0.60
C SER A 186 7.58 15.37 -1.32
N HIS A 187 7.74 15.02 -2.61
CA HIS A 187 8.99 15.25 -3.34
C HIS A 187 9.22 16.71 -3.73
N ARG A 188 8.30 17.30 -4.49
CA ARG A 188 8.40 18.67 -5.02
C ARG A 188 7.33 19.57 -4.42
N GLN A 189 7.47 20.88 -4.58
CA GLN A 189 6.48 21.84 -4.07
C GLN A 189 5.09 21.62 -4.66
N ILE A 190 5.01 21.21 -5.93
CA ILE A 190 3.76 20.86 -6.62
C ILE A 190 3.03 19.65 -5.97
N ASP A 191 3.72 18.90 -5.12
CA ASP A 191 3.18 17.75 -4.37
C ASP A 191 2.64 18.16 -2.98
N HIS A 192 2.57 19.46 -2.68
CA HIS A 192 2.12 19.99 -1.40
C HIS A 192 1.17 21.18 -1.61
N CYS A 193 0.06 21.25 -0.88
CA CYS A 193 -0.93 22.33 -1.03
C CYS A 193 -0.45 23.71 -0.55
N ASP A 194 0.41 23.75 0.47
CA ASP A 194 1.01 24.99 1.01
C ASP A 194 2.50 24.75 1.35
N PRO A 195 3.39 24.65 0.34
CA PRO A 195 4.80 24.35 0.58
C PRO A 195 5.46 25.47 1.38
N SER A 196 6.35 25.12 2.29
CA SER A 196 7.24 26.10 2.93
C SER A 196 8.03 26.90 1.88
N ASP A 197 8.52 28.08 2.27
CA ASP A 197 9.36 28.93 1.42
C ASP A 197 10.52 28.15 0.76
N ASN A 198 10.91 28.58 -0.44
CA ASN A 198 11.83 27.85 -1.32
C ASN A 198 13.14 27.42 -0.63
N ASP A 199 13.70 28.29 0.21
CA ASP A 199 14.98 28.04 0.88
C ASP A 199 14.90 26.90 1.90
N ASP A 200 13.75 26.73 2.57
CA ASP A 200 13.55 25.69 3.59
C ASP A 200 12.99 24.39 3.00
N PHE A 201 12.27 24.45 1.87
CA PHE A 201 11.64 23.26 1.28
C PHE A 201 12.69 22.20 0.88
N GLY A 202 13.82 22.61 0.32
CA GLY A 202 14.89 21.68 -0.08
C GLY A 202 15.62 21.00 1.09
N GLU A 203 15.55 21.57 2.28
CA GLU A 203 16.37 21.16 3.42
C GLU A 203 15.84 19.92 4.17
N ASN A 204 14.61 19.50 3.87
CA ASN A 204 14.05 18.29 4.46
C ASN A 204 14.89 17.05 4.05
N PRO A 205 15.44 16.29 5.00
CA PRO A 205 16.36 15.19 4.69
C PRO A 205 15.68 14.03 3.95
N GLY A 206 14.37 13.85 4.09
CA GLY A 206 13.60 12.90 3.29
C GLY A 206 13.51 13.32 1.83
N ARG A 207 13.39 14.63 1.54
CA ARG A 207 13.41 15.17 0.17
C ARG A 207 14.80 15.07 -0.44
N LYS A 208 15.85 15.32 0.34
CA LYS A 208 17.24 15.08 -0.09
C LYS A 208 17.46 13.61 -0.46
N TRP A 209 16.94 12.68 0.34
CA TRP A 209 16.93 11.26 -0.01
C TRP A 209 16.17 11.00 -1.31
N LEU A 210 14.94 11.49 -1.47
CA LEU A 210 14.17 11.34 -2.73
C LEU A 210 14.92 11.88 -3.95
N ASN A 211 15.60 13.02 -3.82
CA ASN A 211 16.42 13.58 -4.91
C ASN A 211 17.59 12.66 -5.31
N SER A 212 18.18 11.94 -4.35
CA SER A 212 19.23 10.95 -4.63
C SER A 212 18.68 9.61 -5.13
N PHE A 213 17.48 9.22 -4.69
CA PHE A 213 16.84 7.96 -5.06
C PHE A 213 16.24 8.02 -6.47
N LEU A 214 15.69 9.18 -6.85
CA LEU A 214 14.97 9.37 -8.09
C LEU A 214 15.86 9.90 -9.22
N HIS A 215 15.61 9.38 -10.41
CA HIS A 215 16.22 9.81 -11.65
C HIS A 215 15.75 11.23 -11.98
N SER A 216 16.70 12.13 -12.19
CA SER A 216 16.41 13.49 -12.65
C SER A 216 16.20 13.46 -14.16
N GLY A 217 15.00 13.08 -14.59
CA GLY A 217 14.65 13.04 -16.01
C GLY A 217 14.59 14.44 -16.61
N LYS A 218 15.65 14.85 -17.31
CA LYS A 218 15.47 15.58 -18.57
C LYS A 218 15.59 14.56 -19.70
N PRO A 219 14.66 14.53 -20.67
CA PRO A 219 14.86 13.79 -21.91
C PRO A 219 16.19 14.18 -22.54
N GLU A 220 16.93 13.23 -23.12
CA GLU A 220 18.25 13.46 -23.73
C GLU A 220 18.27 14.51 -24.85
N GLN A 221 17.11 15.01 -25.30
CA GLN A 221 17.00 16.04 -26.34
C GLN A 221 17.25 17.48 -25.84
N ASP A 222 17.24 17.74 -24.52
CA ASP A 222 17.45 19.08 -23.93
C ASP A 222 18.69 19.16 -23.02
N ARG A 223 19.68 18.26 -23.19
CA ARG A 223 20.99 18.44 -22.54
C ARG A 223 21.81 19.38 -23.40
N ASP A 224 21.77 20.67 -23.07
CA ASP A 224 22.81 21.59 -23.50
C ASP A 224 24.16 21.04 -23.01
N GLU A 225 25.09 20.83 -23.95
CA GLU A 225 26.44 20.31 -23.72
C GLU A 225 27.33 21.33 -22.98
N GLU A 226 26.96 21.83 -21.81
CA GLU A 226 27.81 22.80 -21.10
C GLU A 226 27.51 22.83 -19.58
N GLU A 227 28.02 21.84 -18.84
CA GLU A 227 28.32 22.03 -17.41
C GLU A 227 29.81 21.72 -17.19
N PRO A 228 30.66 22.75 -17.04
CA PRO A 228 32.09 22.59 -16.84
C PRO A 228 32.40 22.55 -15.34
N ASP A 229 32.12 21.43 -14.67
CA ASP A 229 32.93 20.97 -13.55
C ASP A 229 32.64 19.51 -13.22
N GLY A 230 33.69 18.76 -12.92
CA GLY A 230 33.73 17.30 -12.95
C GLY A 230 33.15 16.60 -11.72
N GLU A 231 31.85 16.75 -11.46
CA GLU A 231 31.08 15.81 -10.64
C GLU A 231 29.91 15.29 -11.47
N SER A 232 30.03 14.05 -11.97
CA SER A 232 28.91 13.38 -12.60
C SER A 232 27.82 13.17 -11.54
N VAL A 233 26.85 14.07 -11.47
CA VAL A 233 25.62 13.90 -10.68
C VAL A 233 24.82 12.81 -11.37
N HIS A 234 25.21 11.55 -11.13
CA HIS A 234 24.46 10.39 -11.56
C HIS A 234 23.09 10.47 -10.86
N GLY A 235 22.04 10.79 -11.61
CA GLY A 235 20.67 10.76 -11.09
C GLY A 235 20.33 9.39 -10.51
N GLY A 236 19.32 9.34 -9.64
CA GLY A 236 18.86 8.08 -9.05
C GLY A 236 18.42 7.04 -10.08
N LYS A 237 18.23 5.80 -9.62
CA LYS A 237 17.92 4.64 -10.47
C LYS A 237 16.42 4.41 -10.70
N PHE A 238 15.58 5.19 -10.03
CA PHE A 238 14.13 5.01 -10.01
C PHE A 238 13.39 6.23 -10.54
N VAL A 239 12.26 6.02 -11.18
CA VAL A 239 11.40 7.07 -11.74
C VAL A 239 10.10 7.12 -10.94
N ASP A 240 9.67 8.32 -10.57
CA ASP A 240 8.31 8.59 -10.12
C ASP A 240 7.35 8.47 -11.30
N THR A 241 6.64 7.34 -11.39
CA THR A 241 5.78 7.03 -12.53
C THR A 241 4.63 8.02 -12.68
N PHE A 242 4.07 8.55 -11.59
CA PHE A 242 3.05 9.58 -11.68
C PHE A 242 3.60 10.85 -12.34
N ARG A 243 4.79 11.30 -11.92
CA ARG A 243 5.42 12.50 -12.51
C ARG A 243 5.99 12.25 -13.91
N TYR A 244 6.29 11.02 -14.26
CA TYR A 244 6.62 10.64 -15.64
C TYR A 244 5.45 10.91 -16.59
N PHE A 245 4.23 10.48 -16.24
CA PHE A 245 3.03 10.71 -17.07
C PHE A 245 2.36 12.08 -16.85
N HIS A 246 2.55 12.69 -15.68
CA HIS A 246 1.89 13.94 -15.27
C HIS A 246 2.88 14.96 -14.65
N PRO A 247 3.91 15.40 -15.39
CA PRO A 247 5.00 16.21 -14.84
C PRO A 247 4.54 17.56 -14.26
N THR A 248 3.50 18.16 -14.85
CA THR A 248 3.03 19.52 -14.52
C THR A 248 1.67 19.55 -13.84
N ARG A 249 1.04 18.40 -13.57
CA ARG A 249 -0.29 18.35 -12.96
C ARG A 249 -0.22 18.84 -11.50
N THR A 250 -0.88 19.95 -11.22
CA THR A 250 -1.04 20.50 -9.88
C THR A 250 -2.19 19.79 -9.14
N ASN A 251 -2.27 19.99 -7.82
CA ASN A 251 -3.40 19.54 -6.99
C ASN A 251 -3.64 18.01 -6.97
N ALA A 252 -2.62 17.23 -7.36
CA ALA A 252 -2.67 15.77 -7.39
C ALA A 252 -2.20 15.18 -6.06
N PHE A 253 -3.00 15.38 -5.02
CA PHE A 253 -2.70 14.92 -3.67
C PHE A 253 -3.25 13.51 -3.44
N THR A 254 -2.65 12.80 -2.49
CA THR A 254 -3.04 11.44 -2.13
C THR A 254 -3.42 11.29 -0.67
N CYS A 255 -3.09 12.27 0.19
CA CYS A 255 -3.37 12.25 1.62
C CYS A 255 -3.97 13.59 2.07
N TRP A 256 -5.00 13.52 2.93
CA TRP A 256 -5.72 14.68 3.46
C TRP A 256 -6.06 14.47 4.94
N SER A 257 -5.90 15.52 5.76
CA SER A 257 -6.28 15.44 7.18
C SER A 257 -7.78 15.21 7.36
N THR A 258 -8.10 14.21 8.19
CA THR A 258 -9.49 13.89 8.59
C THR A 258 -10.08 14.91 9.56
N LEU A 259 -9.24 15.67 10.28
CA LEU A 259 -9.67 16.59 11.34
C LEU A 259 -10.33 17.87 10.81
N THR A 260 -9.95 18.29 9.59
CA THR A 260 -10.28 19.63 9.08
C THR A 260 -11.18 19.61 7.85
N GLY A 261 -11.62 18.44 7.39
CA GLY A 261 -12.32 18.32 6.10
C GLY A 261 -11.41 18.70 4.92
N ALA A 262 -10.12 18.40 5.02
CA ALA A 262 -9.11 18.84 4.07
C ALA A 262 -9.33 18.23 2.67
N ARG A 263 -9.96 17.06 2.60
CA ARG A 263 -10.26 16.38 1.33
C ARG A 263 -11.26 17.17 0.47
N GLN A 264 -12.26 17.82 1.08
CA GLN A 264 -13.27 18.60 0.36
C GLN A 264 -12.68 19.88 -0.27
N THR A 265 -11.67 20.47 0.35
CA THR A 265 -10.97 21.66 -0.16
C THR A 265 -9.71 21.30 -0.96
N ASN A 266 -9.43 20.00 -1.12
CA ASN A 266 -8.20 19.46 -1.67
C ASN A 266 -6.92 20.03 -1.02
N TYR A 267 -6.97 20.29 0.29
CA TYR A 267 -5.83 20.73 1.08
C TYR A 267 -5.05 19.50 1.56
N GLY A 268 -4.16 18.99 0.71
CA GLY A 268 -3.46 17.73 0.92
C GLY A 268 -2.01 17.72 0.45
N THR A 269 -1.42 16.54 0.48
CA THR A 269 -0.05 16.27 0.00
C THR A 269 -0.03 14.98 -0.81
N ARG A 270 0.93 14.86 -1.74
CA ARG A 270 1.22 13.60 -2.43
C ARG A 270 2.39 12.91 -1.73
N ILE A 271 2.08 11.82 -1.04
CA ILE A 271 3.06 11.02 -0.28
C ILE A 271 3.00 9.53 -0.59
N ASP A 272 2.06 9.12 -1.44
CA ASP A 272 1.90 7.76 -1.94
C ASP A 272 2.45 7.68 -3.37
N TYR A 273 3.30 6.68 -3.62
CA TYR A 273 4.06 6.61 -4.86
C TYR A 273 4.08 5.20 -5.45
N ILE A 274 4.31 5.15 -6.76
CA ILE A 274 4.81 3.98 -7.48
C ILE A 274 6.10 4.42 -8.17
N PHE A 275 7.24 4.01 -7.61
CA PHE A 275 8.55 4.15 -8.22
C PHE A 275 8.90 2.89 -8.99
N ALA A 276 9.46 3.03 -10.19
CA ALA A 276 9.95 1.91 -10.99
C ALA A 276 11.39 2.19 -11.41
N ASP A 277 12.22 1.16 -11.60
CA ASP A 277 13.54 1.37 -12.22
C ASP A 277 13.38 2.01 -13.61
N CYS A 278 14.38 2.81 -14.04
CA CYS A 278 14.27 3.61 -15.26
C CYS A 278 13.85 2.79 -16.48
N GLN A 279 14.44 1.60 -16.66
CA GLN A 279 14.15 0.75 -17.80
C GLN A 279 12.69 0.25 -17.78
N LEU A 280 12.22 -0.26 -16.63
CA LEU A 280 10.83 -0.72 -16.51
C LEU A 280 9.84 0.44 -16.74
N ALA A 281 10.13 1.62 -16.19
CA ALA A 281 9.31 2.81 -16.33
C ALA A 281 9.18 3.24 -17.81
N GLU A 282 10.29 3.28 -18.54
CA GLU A 282 10.31 3.73 -19.94
C GLU A 282 9.75 2.69 -20.92
N GLU A 283 10.06 1.41 -20.72
CA GLU A 283 9.72 0.37 -21.70
C GLU A 283 8.35 -0.28 -21.47
N GLN A 284 7.89 -0.35 -20.21
CA GLN A 284 6.73 -1.19 -19.86
C GLN A 284 5.55 -0.42 -19.28
N PHE A 285 5.76 0.68 -18.55
CA PHE A 285 4.64 1.48 -18.07
C PHE A 285 3.95 2.21 -19.23
N VAL A 286 2.63 2.15 -19.26
CA VAL A 286 1.79 2.82 -20.27
C VAL A 286 0.87 3.89 -19.69
N ALA A 287 0.64 3.86 -18.38
CA ALA A 287 -0.08 4.90 -17.64
C ALA A 287 0.18 4.78 -16.13
N ALA A 288 0.05 5.90 -15.41
CA ALA A 288 -0.04 5.91 -13.94
C ALA A 288 -0.86 7.13 -13.50
N ASP A 289 -1.73 6.96 -12.50
CA ASP A 289 -2.54 8.06 -11.96
C ASP A 289 -2.95 7.77 -10.50
N ILE A 290 -3.65 8.71 -9.87
CA ILE A 290 -4.27 8.62 -8.55
C ILE A 290 -5.78 8.37 -8.68
N MET A 291 -6.42 7.85 -7.63
CA MET A 291 -7.87 7.55 -7.57
C MET A 291 -8.57 8.37 -6.47
N PRO A 292 -8.59 9.72 -6.55
CA PRO A 292 -9.10 10.57 -5.48
C PRO A 292 -10.58 10.37 -5.15
N GLU A 293 -11.34 9.74 -6.05
CA GLU A 293 -12.73 9.33 -5.87
C GLU A 293 -12.91 8.14 -4.92
N VAL A 294 -11.87 7.34 -4.66
CA VAL A 294 -11.96 6.17 -3.77
C VAL A 294 -11.81 6.62 -2.32
N GLU A 295 -12.91 6.54 -1.58
CA GLU A 295 -13.00 6.90 -0.15
C GLU A 295 -12.76 5.69 0.78
N GLY A 296 -12.77 5.94 2.09
CA GLY A 296 -12.62 4.91 3.14
C GLY A 296 -11.31 5.03 3.93
N SER A 297 -10.39 5.86 3.46
CA SER A 297 -9.14 6.24 4.11
C SER A 297 -8.92 7.76 3.95
N ASP A 298 -8.05 8.33 4.78
CA ASP A 298 -7.45 9.66 4.58
C ASP A 298 -6.50 9.70 3.40
N HIS A 299 -6.12 8.54 2.87
CA HIS A 299 -5.43 8.43 1.60
C HIS A 299 -6.36 7.97 0.47
N CYS A 300 -6.00 8.30 -0.77
CA CYS A 300 -6.55 7.67 -1.96
C CYS A 300 -5.53 6.71 -2.60
N PRO A 301 -5.98 5.68 -3.34
CA PRO A 301 -5.10 4.80 -4.08
C PRO A 301 -4.30 5.52 -5.17
N VAL A 302 -3.14 4.96 -5.50
CA VAL A 302 -2.31 5.29 -6.67
C VAL A 302 -2.17 4.02 -7.51
N TRP A 303 -2.21 4.14 -8.84
CA TRP A 303 -2.14 2.99 -9.73
C TRP A 303 -1.17 3.20 -10.88
N GLY A 304 -0.65 2.09 -11.40
CA GLY A 304 0.20 2.01 -12.58
C GLY A 304 -0.26 0.86 -13.49
N GLN A 305 -0.21 1.08 -14.79
CA GLN A 305 -0.50 0.10 -15.82
C GLN A 305 0.76 -0.19 -16.62
N LEU A 306 1.10 -1.48 -16.73
CA LEU A 306 2.17 -1.98 -17.57
C LEU A 306 1.60 -2.79 -18.74
N SER A 307 2.30 -2.74 -19.88
CA SER A 307 1.98 -3.49 -21.10
C SER A 307 2.35 -4.97 -21.00
N CYS A 308 3.36 -5.32 -20.19
CA CYS A 308 3.79 -6.70 -20.01
C CYS A 308 2.73 -7.56 -19.29
N PRO A 309 2.47 -8.80 -19.77
CA PRO A 309 1.64 -9.75 -19.05
C PRO A 309 2.43 -10.46 -17.95
N LEU A 310 1.70 -10.82 -16.88
CA LEU A 310 2.20 -11.63 -15.77
C LEU A 310 2.24 -13.11 -16.16
N LEU A 311 3.23 -13.81 -15.61
CA LEU A 311 3.38 -15.26 -15.71
C LEU A 311 3.27 -15.85 -14.29
N PRO A 312 2.07 -16.32 -13.88
CA PRO A 312 1.84 -16.74 -12.50
C PRO A 312 2.65 -17.99 -12.15
N SER A 313 3.14 -18.03 -10.91
CA SER A 313 3.67 -19.27 -10.33
C SER A 313 2.56 -20.30 -10.15
N SER A 314 2.89 -21.58 -10.32
CA SER A 314 1.93 -22.68 -10.12
C SER A 314 1.53 -22.86 -8.64
N LYS A 315 2.35 -22.36 -7.72
CA LYS A 315 2.10 -22.38 -6.28
C LYS A 315 2.57 -21.06 -5.65
N PRO A 316 1.80 -20.50 -4.69
CA PRO A 316 2.26 -19.33 -3.95
C PRO A 316 3.42 -19.73 -3.00
N PRO A 317 4.35 -18.80 -2.70
CA PRO A 317 5.49 -19.04 -1.82
C PRO A 317 5.07 -19.20 -0.34
N PRO A 318 5.95 -19.73 0.53
CA PRO A 318 5.59 -20.08 1.91
C PRO A 318 5.05 -18.94 2.78
N LEU A 319 5.41 -17.68 2.48
CA LEU A 319 4.89 -16.50 3.18
C LEU A 319 3.37 -16.28 2.97
N CYS A 320 2.76 -16.95 1.99
CA CYS A 320 1.32 -16.79 1.70
C CYS A 320 0.46 -17.12 2.92
N THR A 321 -0.47 -16.22 3.25
CA THR A 321 -1.33 -16.35 4.44
C THR A 321 -2.17 -17.62 4.46
N ARG A 322 -2.45 -18.22 3.30
CA ARG A 322 -3.17 -19.50 3.20
C ARG A 322 -2.45 -20.67 3.88
N TYR A 323 -1.14 -20.54 4.11
CA TYR A 323 -0.32 -21.54 4.79
C TYR A 323 -0.15 -21.27 6.28
N LEU A 324 -0.76 -20.20 6.80
CA LEU A 324 -0.71 -19.91 8.23
C LEU A 324 -1.38 -21.03 9.04
N PRO A 325 -0.71 -21.59 10.06
CA PRO A 325 -1.25 -22.69 10.88
C PRO A 325 -2.61 -22.37 11.51
N GLU A 326 -2.84 -21.12 11.90
CA GLU A 326 -4.10 -20.62 12.45
C GLU A 326 -5.32 -20.75 11.50
N PHE A 327 -5.08 -20.92 10.20
CA PHE A 327 -6.11 -21.15 9.18
C PHE A 327 -6.08 -22.57 8.61
N ALA A 328 -5.06 -23.37 8.93
CA ALA A 328 -5.00 -24.77 8.53
C ALA A 328 -6.20 -25.55 9.12
N GLY A 329 -6.98 -26.20 8.25
CA GLY A 329 -8.13 -27.03 8.65
C GLY A 329 -9.50 -26.34 8.67
N LYS A 330 -9.59 -25.00 8.57
CA LYS A 330 -10.88 -24.31 8.39
C LYS A 330 -11.42 -24.42 6.95
N GLN A 331 -10.54 -24.68 6.00
CA GLN A 331 -10.83 -24.78 4.56
C GLN A 331 -11.50 -26.10 4.12
N GLN A 332 -11.71 -27.08 5.03
CA GLN A 332 -12.24 -28.42 4.70
C GLN A 332 -13.78 -28.52 4.65
N LYS A 333 -14.52 -27.42 4.79
CA LYS A 333 -15.99 -27.47 4.64
C LYS A 333 -16.37 -27.50 3.15
N LEU A 334 -16.34 -28.72 2.59
CA LEU A 334 -16.90 -29.12 1.29
C LEU A 334 -18.34 -28.62 1.05
N SER A 335 -19.07 -28.25 2.11
CA SER A 335 -20.39 -27.64 2.03
C SER A 335 -20.43 -26.33 1.23
N ARG A 336 -19.30 -25.65 1.03
CA ARG A 336 -19.22 -24.45 0.18
C ARG A 336 -19.21 -24.76 -1.32
N PHE A 337 -18.93 -25.99 -1.73
CA PHE A 337 -18.91 -26.41 -3.14
C PHE A 337 -20.22 -27.08 -3.60
N LEU A 338 -21.12 -27.40 -2.68
CA LEU A 338 -22.44 -27.97 -3.00
C LEU A 338 -23.47 -26.85 -3.17
N VAL A 339 -23.64 -26.38 -4.40
CA VAL A 339 -24.84 -25.63 -4.79
C VAL A 339 -26.03 -26.60 -4.73
N LYS A 340 -26.97 -26.36 -3.80
CA LYS A 340 -28.26 -27.07 -3.81
C LYS A 340 -29.01 -26.65 -5.06
N VAL A 341 -29.21 -27.58 -5.99
CA VAL A 341 -30.18 -27.44 -7.07
C VAL A 341 -31.57 -27.49 -6.43
N ASP A 342 -32.31 -26.38 -6.49
CA ASP A 342 -33.69 -26.30 -6.00
C ASP A 342 -34.60 -27.17 -6.87
N GLN A 343 -35.00 -28.33 -6.36
CA GLN A 343 -36.17 -29.06 -6.84
C GLN A 343 -37.43 -28.38 -6.31
N LYS A 344 -37.87 -27.31 -6.98
CA LYS A 344 -39.25 -26.83 -6.90
C LYS A 344 -39.84 -26.70 -8.29
N SER A 345 -40.16 -27.86 -8.88
CA SER A 345 -41.32 -28.00 -9.75
C SER A 345 -41.83 -29.43 -9.57
N LEU A 346 -43.15 -29.61 -9.64
CA LEU A 346 -43.93 -30.85 -9.42
C LEU A 346 -44.45 -31.04 -7.99
N GLN A 347 -45.53 -30.35 -7.64
CA GLN A 347 -46.91 -30.88 -7.72
C GLN A 347 -47.87 -30.07 -6.84
N SER A 348 -48.92 -29.57 -7.48
CA SER A 348 -50.17 -29.13 -6.88
C SER A 348 -51.04 -30.34 -6.56
N GLU A 349 -51.75 -30.35 -5.41
CA GLU A 349 -53.23 -30.37 -5.34
C GLU A 349 -53.75 -30.44 -3.87
N GLN A 350 -54.74 -29.58 -3.60
CA GLN A 350 -55.92 -29.65 -2.68
C GLN A 350 -55.99 -30.78 -1.63
N ARG A 351 -56.50 -30.65 -0.39
CA ARG A 351 -57.57 -29.90 0.34
C ARG A 351 -57.40 -30.39 1.83
N ASP A 352 -57.71 -29.70 2.93
CA ASP A 352 -58.97 -29.18 3.47
C ASP A 352 -58.68 -28.32 4.72
N ALA A 353 -59.65 -27.50 5.15
CA ALA A 353 -59.53 -26.53 6.25
C ALA A 353 -60.40 -26.84 7.49
N LEU A 354 -60.01 -26.22 8.62
CA LEU A 354 -60.73 -25.82 9.86
C LEU A 354 -60.50 -26.69 11.14
N PRO A 355 -60.68 -26.16 12.37
CA PRO A 355 -60.44 -24.79 12.90
C PRO A 355 -59.87 -24.73 14.38
N GLY A 356 -59.51 -23.52 14.84
CA GLY A 356 -59.29 -23.15 16.27
C GLY A 356 -57.79 -23.09 16.66
N SER A 357 -57.25 -22.09 17.37
CA SER A 357 -57.78 -21.21 18.42
C SER A 357 -57.06 -19.85 18.42
N GLN A 358 -57.72 -18.87 19.03
CA GLN A 358 -57.29 -17.49 19.27
C GLN A 358 -56.20 -17.38 20.34
N GLU A 359 -55.40 -16.30 20.30
CA GLU A 359 -54.99 -15.39 21.40
C GLU A 359 -53.83 -14.49 20.88
N GLU A 360 -54.12 -13.22 20.56
CA GLU A 360 -53.80 -12.00 21.35
C GLU A 360 -52.28 -11.68 21.38
N GLU A 361 -51.77 -10.77 20.53
CA GLU A 361 -51.66 -9.30 20.70
C GLU A 361 -50.95 -8.84 21.99
N GLU A 362 -49.71 -8.37 21.86
CA GLU A 362 -49.24 -7.22 22.66
C GLU A 362 -48.14 -6.43 21.92
N ARG A 363 -48.50 -5.20 21.51
CA ARG A 363 -47.62 -4.09 21.14
C ARG A 363 -46.98 -3.50 22.40
N ARG A 364 -45.71 -3.07 22.33
CA ARG A 364 -45.24 -1.84 22.99
C ARG A 364 -44.17 -1.11 22.17
N GLU A 365 -44.52 0.10 21.74
CA GLU A 365 -43.62 1.19 21.33
C GLU A 365 -43.10 1.93 22.57
N ASN A 366 -41.93 2.60 22.45
CA ASN A 366 -41.69 4.02 22.83
C ASN A 366 -40.17 4.30 22.84
N VAL A 367 -39.59 5.17 21.99
CA VAL A 367 -39.60 6.67 21.90
C VAL A 367 -38.30 7.27 22.44
N ASN A 368 -37.64 8.07 21.58
CA ASN A 368 -36.47 8.93 21.81
C ASN A 368 -36.76 10.12 22.75
N PRO A 369 -35.70 10.81 23.22
CA PRO A 369 -35.74 12.27 23.26
C PRO A 369 -34.51 12.98 22.67
N CYS A 370 -34.77 14.12 22.03
CA CYS A 370 -33.80 15.13 21.57
C CYS A 370 -33.31 16.06 22.68
N GLY A 371 -32.18 16.74 22.45
CA GLY A 371 -31.78 17.97 23.15
C GLY A 371 -30.65 18.71 22.43
N ALA A 372 -30.83 20.01 22.18
CA ALA A 372 -29.95 20.91 21.42
C ALA A 372 -29.25 21.95 22.33
N GLY A 373 -28.17 22.61 21.87
CA GLY A 373 -27.61 23.81 22.52
C GLY A 373 -26.25 24.36 22.01
N ASN A 374 -26.34 25.44 21.22
CA ASN A 374 -25.44 26.52 20.72
C ASN A 374 -24.00 26.88 21.23
N VAL A 375 -23.13 27.20 20.23
CA VAL A 375 -22.34 28.43 19.88
C VAL A 375 -21.31 29.11 20.84
N SER A 376 -20.05 29.26 20.36
CA SER A 376 -19.20 30.50 20.21
C SER A 376 -17.69 30.19 20.33
N ASP A 377 -16.73 31.10 20.08
CA ASP A 377 -16.26 31.77 18.86
C ASP A 377 -14.76 32.15 19.12
N ARG A 378 -13.92 32.20 18.06
CA ARG A 378 -12.55 32.78 17.93
C ARG A 378 -11.31 32.15 18.61
N ARG A 379 -10.31 31.80 17.78
CA ARG A 379 -9.08 32.60 17.51
C ARG A 379 -8.26 31.98 16.35
N HIS A 380 -7.96 32.78 15.32
CA HIS A 380 -6.98 32.51 14.27
C HIS A 380 -5.57 32.84 14.76
N SER A 381 -4.65 31.88 14.68
CA SER A 381 -3.20 32.07 14.49
C SER A 381 -2.50 30.70 14.45
N SER A 382 -1.73 30.46 13.40
CA SER A 382 -0.70 29.41 13.23
C SER A 382 -1.15 27.94 13.17
N VAL A 383 -1.55 27.48 11.98
CA VAL A 383 -1.78 26.05 11.67
C VAL A 383 -1.14 25.70 10.31
N CYS A 384 0.18 25.90 10.15
CA CYS A 384 0.92 25.45 8.96
C CYS A 384 2.12 24.53 9.27
N LEU A 385 2.28 24.06 10.51
CA LEU A 385 3.29 23.06 10.87
C LEU A 385 2.70 21.68 11.18
N LEU A 386 1.39 21.50 10.94
CA LEU A 386 0.64 20.35 11.44
C LEU A 386 0.32 19.26 10.41
N LEU A 387 0.56 19.46 9.11
CA LEU A 387 0.31 18.38 8.13
C LEU A 387 1.44 17.33 8.04
N GLU A 388 2.64 17.62 8.55
CA GLU A 388 3.62 16.57 8.93
C GLU A 388 3.42 16.10 10.39
N ARG A 389 2.48 16.68 11.15
CA ARG A 389 2.21 16.35 12.56
C ARG A 389 0.84 15.67 12.86
N GLU A 390 -0.16 15.69 11.99
CA GLU A 390 -1.52 15.20 12.34
C GLU A 390 -2.31 14.52 11.19
N VAL A 391 -1.63 13.86 10.25
CA VAL A 391 -2.23 12.75 9.48
C VAL A 391 -1.36 11.52 9.64
#